data_AF-A0A3C1DKE2-F1
#
_entry.id   AF-A0A3C1DKE2-F1
#
_cell.length_a   1.000
_cell.length_b   1.000
_cell.length_c   1.000
_cell.angle_alpha   90.00
_cell.angle_beta   90.00
_cell.angle_gamma   90.00
#
_symmetry.space_group_name_H-M   'P 1'
#
loop_
_entity.id
_entity.type
_entity.pdbx_description
1 polymer ?
#
loop_
_entity_poly.entity_id
_entity_poly.type
_entity_poly.pdbx_seq_one_letter_code
_entity_poly.pdbx_strand_id
1 'polypeptide(L)'
;MELIDTLVASGDLVEVLEENGVQKRRMIYLGQPRFVRRRSGDLLVIGTRPDNAPLVGEALAGRISRTGYLRRILDPDREVYELLEAYGVHEIPEARWVSRPAASDARTLLESYSKELRQQGACGPIEGLRILDPKTSPSHYKSRWRIATSTDEGVFLARRSQGYGGDLWCVVAIRAGESQRLLDLPTTMGGRGCDEGWQLQAAIDATNGTPQEVSIRGTGKGSVELGLPAPPPRWLQRRWDLIGTAVHGRSSLVTYEISSRDARDEVALVCELLWMDRQVLPQLRSEEEASS
;
A
#
# COMPACT_ATOMS: atom_id res chain seq x y z
N MET A 1 7.44 -3.56 -5.71
CA MET A 1 6.73 -2.27 -5.60
C MET A 1 7.51 -1.24 -6.37
N GLU A 2 6.87 -0.31 -7.08
CA GLU A 2 7.60 0.78 -7.73
C GLU A 2 8.13 1.76 -6.68
N LEU A 3 9.28 2.39 -6.94
CA LEU A 3 9.92 3.31 -5.99
C LEU A 3 9.00 4.50 -5.66
N ILE A 4 8.29 5.03 -6.66
CA ILE A 4 7.37 6.15 -6.47
C ILE A 4 6.24 5.79 -5.51
N ASP A 5 5.63 4.60 -5.65
CA ASP A 5 4.61 4.13 -4.71
C ASP A 5 5.13 4.06 -3.28
N THR A 6 6.37 3.56 -3.13
CA THR A 6 7.06 3.48 -1.84
C THR A 6 7.22 4.87 -1.21
N LEU A 7 7.66 5.87 -1.97
CA LEU A 7 7.89 7.23 -1.49
C LEU A 7 6.57 7.99 -1.21
N VAL A 8 5.52 7.74 -1.98
CA VAL A 8 4.19 8.26 -1.69
C VAL A 8 3.63 7.62 -0.42
N ALA A 9 3.87 6.32 -0.24
CA ALA A 9 3.46 5.61 0.96
C ALA A 9 4.23 6.09 2.20
N SER A 10 5.55 6.25 2.14
CA SER A 10 6.35 6.79 3.26
C SER A 10 5.98 8.25 3.59
N GLY A 11 5.44 9.00 2.62
CA GLY A 11 5.11 10.42 2.77
C GLY A 11 6.27 11.34 2.37
N ASP A 12 7.29 10.81 1.69
CA ASP A 12 8.33 11.60 1.02
C ASP A 12 7.80 12.30 -0.22
N LEU A 13 6.79 11.71 -0.83
CA LEU A 13 5.99 12.31 -1.88
C LEU A 13 4.53 12.34 -1.43
N VAL A 14 3.77 13.30 -1.96
CA VAL A 14 2.33 13.40 -1.75
C VAL A 14 1.62 13.53 -3.09
N GLU A 15 0.49 12.84 -3.20
CA GLU A 15 -0.34 12.87 -4.40
C GLU A 15 -1.50 13.85 -4.16
N VAL A 16 -1.63 14.84 -5.04
CA VAL A 16 -2.64 15.90 -4.93
C VAL A 16 -3.52 15.86 -6.17
N LEU A 17 -4.83 15.87 -5.95
CA LEU A 17 -5.81 16.03 -7.01
C LEU A 17 -5.91 17.52 -7.36
N GLU A 18 -5.55 17.87 -8.59
CA GLU A 18 -5.78 19.19 -9.15
C GLU A 18 -7.00 19.18 -10.06
N GLU A 19 -7.89 20.14 -9.86
CA GLU A 19 -9.05 20.36 -10.70
C GLU A 19 -8.87 21.67 -11.47
N ASN A 20 -8.53 21.58 -12.76
CA ASN A 20 -8.42 22.74 -13.64
C ASN A 20 -9.68 22.86 -14.52
N GLY A 21 -10.83 23.11 -13.89
CA GLY A 21 -12.12 23.37 -14.53
C GLY A 21 -12.72 22.18 -15.30
N VAL A 22 -12.06 21.74 -16.37
CA VAL A 22 -12.50 20.67 -17.29
C VAL A 22 -11.77 19.35 -17.03
N GLN A 23 -10.55 19.39 -16.46
CA GLN A 23 -9.75 18.19 -16.22
C GLN A 23 -9.36 18.05 -14.74
N LYS A 24 -9.58 16.84 -14.21
CA LYS A 24 -9.01 16.41 -12.94
C LYS A 24 -7.73 15.64 -13.23
N ARG A 25 -6.61 16.03 -12.61
CA ARG A 25 -5.32 15.34 -12.75
C ARG A 25 -4.69 15.11 -11.39
N ARG A 26 -3.97 14.01 -11.25
CA ARG A 26 -3.19 13.69 -10.04
C ARG A 26 -1.75 14.09 -10.26
N MET A 27 -1.28 15.01 -9.44
CA MET A 27 0.08 15.52 -9.47
C MET A 27 0.85 15.02 -8.25
N ILE A 28 2.13 14.72 -8.43
CA ILE A 28 3.02 14.31 -7.35
C ILE A 28 3.84 15.52 -6.91
N TYR A 29 3.83 15.77 -5.62
CA TYR A 29 4.57 16.83 -4.95
C TYR A 29 5.52 16.26 -3.91
N LEU A 30 6.50 17.06 -3.48
CA LEU A 30 7.36 16.71 -2.36
C LEU A 30 6.53 16.71 -1.07
N GLY A 31 6.67 15.66 -0.28
CA GLY A 31 6.08 15.60 1.05
C GLY A 31 6.79 16.56 1.99
N GLN A 32 6.03 17.31 2.78
CA GLN A 32 6.59 18.22 3.76
C GLN A 32 7.42 17.45 4.80
N PRO A 33 8.61 17.93 5.19
CA PRO A 33 9.38 17.35 6.28
C PRO A 33 8.57 17.26 7.58
N ARG A 34 8.40 16.04 8.09
CA ARG A 34 7.69 15.75 9.35
C ARG A 34 8.38 14.60 10.07
N PHE A 35 8.02 14.36 11.32
CA PHE A 35 8.38 13.12 12.01
C PHE A 35 7.15 12.44 12.64
N VAL A 36 7.22 11.12 12.76
CA VAL A 36 6.21 10.28 13.43
C VAL A 36 6.88 9.63 14.64
N ARG A 37 6.32 9.81 15.83
CA ARG A 37 6.81 9.09 17.03
C ARG A 37 6.28 7.66 17.02
N ARG A 38 7.17 6.68 17.16
CA ARG A 38 6.85 5.25 17.28
C ARG A 38 6.55 4.91 18.74
N ARG A 39 5.81 3.82 18.97
CA ARG A 39 5.59 3.28 20.33
C ARG A 39 6.87 2.90 21.06
N SER A 40 7.94 2.56 20.33
CA SER A 40 9.26 2.28 20.91
C SER A 40 9.95 3.52 21.49
N GLY A 41 9.50 4.73 21.14
CA GLY A 41 10.16 5.99 21.45
C GLY A 41 10.97 6.57 20.29
N ASP A 42 11.33 5.75 19.30
CA ASP A 42 12.04 6.18 18.09
C ASP A 42 11.21 7.14 17.23
N LEU A 43 11.89 7.93 16.41
CA LEU A 43 11.26 8.80 15.42
C LEU A 43 11.45 8.25 14.01
N LEU A 44 10.39 8.26 13.22
CA LEU A 44 10.47 8.11 11.77
C LEU A 44 10.41 9.49 11.12
N VAL A 45 11.43 9.83 10.33
CA VAL A 45 11.52 11.12 9.63
C VAL A 45 11.06 10.95 8.17
N ILE A 46 10.04 11.69 7.79
CA ILE A 46 9.36 11.62 6.49
C ILE A 46 9.43 12.96 5.76
N GLY A 47 9.16 12.95 4.46
CA GLY A 47 9.20 14.15 3.61
C GLY A 47 10.55 14.35 2.93
N THR A 48 10.61 15.36 2.07
CA THR A 48 11.84 15.75 1.39
C THR A 48 11.85 17.25 1.15
N ARG A 49 13.01 17.80 0.78
CA ARG A 49 13.16 19.22 0.39
C ARG A 49 13.52 19.32 -1.09
N PRO A 50 13.17 20.43 -1.75
CA PRO A 50 13.57 20.67 -3.14
C PRO A 50 15.10 20.70 -3.29
N ASP A 51 15.57 20.50 -4.52
CA ASP A 51 16.98 20.64 -4.91
C ASP A 51 17.97 19.80 -4.09
N ASN A 52 17.50 18.65 -3.59
CA ASN A 52 18.28 17.75 -2.73
C ASN A 52 18.80 18.42 -1.46
N ALA A 53 18.15 19.49 -0.99
CA ALA A 53 18.51 20.14 0.26
C ALA A 53 18.35 19.16 1.43
N PRO A 54 19.25 19.20 2.42
CA PRO A 54 19.19 18.27 3.54
C PRO A 54 17.94 18.53 4.38
N LEU A 55 17.27 17.45 4.83
CA LEU A 55 16.08 17.58 5.68
C LEU A 55 16.38 18.31 6.99
N VAL A 56 17.55 18.01 7.56
CA VAL A 56 18.04 18.45 8.86
C VAL A 56 19.51 18.84 8.72
N GLY A 57 20.03 19.69 9.61
CA GLY A 57 21.45 20.08 9.60
C GLY A 57 22.40 18.97 10.04
N GLU A 58 23.71 19.23 9.91
CA GLU A 58 24.77 18.26 10.20
C GLU A 58 24.71 17.68 11.62
N ALA A 59 24.33 18.50 12.60
CA ALA A 59 24.17 18.10 14.00
C ALA A 59 23.21 16.91 14.18
N LEU A 60 22.16 16.82 13.34
CA LEU A 60 21.19 15.73 13.40
C LEU A 60 21.41 14.67 12.30
N ALA A 61 22.12 15.01 11.23
CA ALA A 61 22.38 14.11 10.10
C ALA A 61 23.07 12.81 10.56
N GLY A 62 24.04 12.91 11.48
CA GLY A 62 24.75 11.75 12.04
C GLY A 62 23.88 10.84 12.94
N ARG A 63 22.71 11.32 13.39
CA ARG A 63 21.77 10.56 14.21
C ARG A 63 20.68 9.86 13.40
N ILE A 64 20.61 10.11 12.09
CA ILE A 64 19.63 9.46 11.21
C ILE A 64 20.19 8.14 10.71
N SER A 65 19.61 7.04 11.18
CA SER A 65 19.80 5.71 10.60
C SER A 65 18.90 5.54 9.38
N ARG A 66 19.43 4.92 8.32
CA ARG A 66 18.68 4.63 7.08
C ARG A 66 18.55 3.13 6.89
N THR A 67 17.32 2.68 6.67
CA THR A 67 17.02 1.28 6.36
C THR A 67 16.06 1.24 5.19
N GLY A 68 16.57 0.90 4.01
CA GLY A 68 15.83 1.08 2.76
C GLY A 68 15.47 2.55 2.54
N TYR A 69 14.18 2.83 2.37
CA TYR A 69 13.65 4.19 2.21
C TYR A 69 13.34 4.89 3.54
N LEU A 70 13.38 4.16 4.67
CA LEU A 70 13.05 4.71 5.98
C LEU A 70 14.23 5.46 6.58
N ARG A 71 13.95 6.59 7.22
CA ARG A 71 14.90 7.38 8.01
C ARG A 71 14.44 7.39 9.47
N ARG A 72 15.30 6.93 10.38
CA ARG A 72 14.97 6.73 11.78
C ARG A 72 15.95 7.49 12.68
N ILE A 73 15.45 8.07 13.76
CA ILE A 73 16.27 8.56 14.86
C ILE A 73 15.94 7.68 16.06
N LEU A 74 16.95 6.98 16.57
CA LEU A 74 16.83 6.09 17.72
C LEU A 74 17.10 6.88 19.00
N ASP A 75 16.40 6.50 20.06
CA ASP A 75 16.55 7.07 21.41
C ASP A 75 16.65 8.61 21.41
N PRO A 76 15.63 9.32 20.87
CA PRO A 76 15.68 10.78 20.78
C PRO A 76 15.67 11.41 22.18
N ASP A 77 16.64 12.28 22.43
CA ASP A 77 16.69 13.13 23.62
C ASP A 77 16.01 14.49 23.35
N ARG A 78 16.00 15.36 24.35
CA ARG A 78 15.42 16.70 24.24
C ARG A 78 16.04 17.54 23.12
N GLU A 79 17.35 17.45 22.92
CA GLU A 79 18.06 18.21 21.90
C GLU A 79 17.60 17.82 20.49
N VAL A 80 17.32 16.53 20.24
CA VAL A 80 16.75 16.07 18.95
C VAL A 80 15.44 16.79 18.63
N TYR A 81 14.53 16.91 19.60
CA TYR A 81 13.24 17.57 19.37
C TYR A 81 13.41 19.06 19.10
N GLU A 82 14.28 19.74 19.86
CA GLU A 82 14.59 21.17 19.66
C GLU A 82 15.20 21.41 18.28
N LEU A 83 16.11 20.54 17.83
CA LEU A 83 16.71 20.61 16.49
C LEU A 83 15.68 20.34 15.38
N LEU A 84 14.84 19.31 15.53
CA LEU A 84 13.78 19.02 14.56
C LEU A 84 12.84 20.22 14.39
N GLU A 85 12.44 20.84 15.50
CA GLU A 85 11.63 22.06 15.49
C GLU A 85 12.35 23.23 14.81
N ALA A 86 13.62 23.46 15.13
CA ALA A 86 14.43 24.50 14.50
C ALA A 86 14.58 24.30 12.99
N TYR A 87 14.58 23.06 12.51
CA TYR A 87 14.57 22.72 11.08
C TYR A 87 13.17 22.74 10.45
N GLY A 88 12.10 23.06 11.21
CA GLY A 88 10.72 23.05 10.71
C GLY A 88 10.17 21.65 10.44
N VAL A 89 10.76 20.62 11.06
CA VAL A 89 10.31 19.23 10.98
C VAL A 89 9.41 18.95 12.18
N HIS A 90 8.10 19.04 11.96
CA HIS A 90 7.12 18.90 13.05
C HIS A 90 6.52 17.50 13.15
N GLU A 91 6.02 17.16 14.33
CA GLU A 91 5.35 15.89 14.58
C GLU A 91 4.04 15.79 13.77
N ILE A 92 3.80 14.62 13.18
CA ILE A 92 2.48 14.17 12.75
C ILE A 92 2.06 12.98 13.62
N PRO A 93 0.87 13.01 14.24
CA PRO A 93 0.41 11.89 15.07
C PRO A 93 0.34 10.59 14.27
N GLU A 94 0.79 9.48 14.87
CA GLU A 94 0.80 8.14 14.26
C GLU A 94 -0.55 7.80 13.62
N ALA A 95 -1.65 8.02 14.35
CA ALA A 95 -3.00 7.73 13.88
C ALA A 95 -3.37 8.51 12.61
N ARG A 96 -2.91 9.77 12.49
CA ARG A 96 -3.15 10.61 11.31
C ARG A 96 -2.27 10.17 10.13
N TRP A 97 -1.03 9.79 10.39
CA TRP A 97 -0.14 9.32 9.33
C TRP A 97 -0.58 7.96 8.78
N VAL A 98 -0.92 7.01 9.65
CA VAL A 98 -1.36 5.67 9.22
C VAL A 98 -2.73 5.71 8.53
N SER A 99 -3.72 6.43 9.09
CA SER A 99 -5.10 6.56 8.62
C SER A 99 -5.63 5.34 7.84
N ARG A 100 -6.12 4.34 8.57
CA ARG A 100 -6.70 3.11 7.99
C ARG A 100 -8.15 3.32 7.50
N PRO A 101 -8.62 2.53 6.51
CA PRO A 101 -10.02 2.53 6.10
C PRO A 101 -10.93 2.04 7.24
N ALA A 102 -12.21 2.38 7.15
CA ALA A 102 -13.23 1.82 8.05
C ALA A 102 -13.35 0.30 7.80
N ALA A 103 -13.60 -0.45 8.88
CA ALA A 103 -13.88 -1.88 8.76
C ALA A 103 -15.24 -2.10 8.07
N SER A 104 -15.28 -3.03 7.13
CA SER A 104 -16.49 -3.53 6.48
C SER A 104 -16.31 -5.02 6.17
N ASP A 105 -17.38 -5.72 5.82
CA ASP A 105 -17.24 -7.01 5.16
C ASP A 105 -16.93 -6.81 3.66
N ALA A 106 -16.33 -7.83 3.04
CA ALA A 106 -15.90 -7.81 1.64
C ALA A 106 -17.07 -7.56 0.69
N ARG A 107 -18.22 -8.19 0.95
CA ARG A 107 -19.39 -8.13 0.07
C ARG A 107 -20.03 -6.74 0.10
N THR A 108 -20.17 -6.14 1.28
CA THR A 108 -20.66 -4.77 1.44
C THR A 108 -19.78 -3.77 0.72
N LEU A 109 -18.44 -3.94 0.74
CA LEU A 109 -17.55 -3.09 -0.04
C LEU A 109 -17.80 -3.26 -1.55
N LEU A 110 -17.89 -4.49 -2.06
CA LEU A 110 -18.16 -4.71 -3.49
C LEU A 110 -19.53 -4.19 -3.93
N GLU A 111 -20.53 -4.30 -3.06
CA GLU A 111 -21.88 -3.78 -3.30
C GLU A 111 -21.91 -2.25 -3.37
N SER A 112 -21.13 -1.55 -2.54
CA SER A 112 -21.05 -0.09 -2.61
C SER A 112 -20.47 0.38 -3.94
N TYR A 113 -19.36 -0.19 -4.39
CA TYR A 113 -18.76 0.13 -5.70
C TYR A 113 -19.65 -0.29 -6.86
N SER A 114 -20.33 -1.43 -6.76
CA SER A 114 -21.31 -1.86 -7.77
C SER A 114 -22.48 -0.88 -7.87
N LYS A 115 -22.95 -0.34 -6.75
CA LYS A 115 -24.01 0.67 -6.71
C LYS A 115 -23.54 1.98 -7.35
N GLU A 116 -22.36 2.46 -7.02
CA GLU A 116 -21.77 3.67 -7.61
C GLU A 116 -21.53 3.51 -9.12
N LEU A 117 -21.04 2.35 -9.55
CA LEU A 117 -20.82 2.03 -10.97
C LEU A 117 -22.13 2.05 -11.77
N ARG A 118 -23.23 1.55 -11.20
CA ARG A 118 -24.56 1.59 -11.86
C ARG A 118 -25.09 3.02 -12.06
N GLN A 119 -24.62 3.97 -11.26
CA GLN A 119 -24.99 5.39 -11.41
C GLN A 119 -24.20 6.09 -12.52
N GLN A 120 -23.09 5.50 -12.99
CA GLN A 120 -22.29 6.05 -14.08
C GLN A 120 -23.00 5.92 -15.43
N GLY A 121 -22.75 6.85 -16.35
CA GLY A 121 -23.26 6.75 -17.72
C GLY A 121 -22.68 5.56 -18.49
N ALA A 122 -23.26 5.27 -19.66
CA ALA A 122 -22.67 4.32 -20.58
C ALA A 122 -21.29 4.82 -21.04
N CYS A 123 -20.32 3.91 -21.15
CA CYS A 123 -19.02 4.20 -21.77
C CYS A 123 -18.87 3.40 -23.07
N GLY A 124 -18.14 3.97 -24.04
CA GLY A 124 -17.70 3.23 -25.21
C GLY A 124 -16.49 2.33 -24.90
N PRO A 125 -15.83 1.79 -25.94
CA PRO A 125 -14.54 1.12 -25.81
C PRO A 125 -13.51 2.02 -25.15
N ILE A 126 -12.70 1.44 -24.25
CA ILE A 126 -11.64 2.16 -23.53
C ILE A 126 -10.29 1.66 -24.01
N GLU A 127 -9.49 2.57 -24.57
CA GLU A 127 -8.14 2.26 -25.03
C GLU A 127 -7.23 1.86 -23.86
N GLY A 128 -6.42 0.81 -24.06
CA GLY A 128 -5.46 0.33 -23.06
C GLY A 128 -6.10 -0.30 -21.82
N LEU A 129 -7.40 -0.62 -21.84
CA LEU A 129 -8.09 -1.24 -20.72
C LEU A 129 -7.52 -2.65 -20.43
N ARG A 130 -7.09 -2.86 -19.19
CA ARG A 130 -6.71 -4.16 -18.64
C ARG A 130 -7.57 -4.47 -17.44
N ILE A 131 -8.10 -5.68 -17.37
CA ILE A 131 -8.84 -6.17 -16.22
C ILE A 131 -7.97 -7.08 -15.36
N LEU A 132 -8.25 -7.08 -14.07
CA LEU A 132 -7.72 -8.07 -13.16
C LEU A 132 -8.55 -9.36 -13.29
N ASP A 133 -7.91 -10.44 -13.69
CA ASP A 133 -8.55 -11.74 -13.79
C ASP A 133 -8.86 -12.31 -12.39
N PRO A 134 -10.13 -12.53 -12.05
CA PRO A 134 -10.52 -13.12 -10.77
C PRO A 134 -10.24 -14.63 -10.70
N LYS A 135 -10.01 -15.30 -11.84
CA LYS A 135 -9.81 -16.76 -11.90
C LYS A 135 -8.36 -17.18 -11.73
N THR A 136 -7.42 -16.31 -12.10
CA THR A 136 -5.99 -16.55 -11.92
C THR A 136 -5.62 -16.42 -10.44
N SER A 137 -4.81 -17.36 -9.94
CA SER A 137 -4.41 -17.44 -8.53
C SER A 137 -3.93 -16.08 -7.97
N PRO A 138 -4.38 -15.68 -6.76
CA PRO A 138 -3.92 -14.45 -6.11
C PRO A 138 -2.41 -14.39 -5.85
N SER A 139 -1.73 -15.55 -5.76
CA SER A 139 -0.28 -15.63 -5.56
C SER A 139 0.55 -15.11 -6.75
N HIS A 140 -0.05 -14.96 -7.93
CA HIS A 140 0.62 -14.50 -9.15
C HIS A 140 0.15 -13.10 -9.59
N TYR A 141 0.26 -12.10 -8.71
CA TYR A 141 -0.26 -10.73 -8.92
C TYR A 141 -0.05 -10.15 -10.33
N LYS A 142 1.16 -10.22 -10.89
CA LYS A 142 1.46 -9.61 -12.20
C LYS A 142 0.73 -10.29 -13.36
N SER A 143 0.58 -11.61 -13.34
CA SER A 143 -0.02 -12.36 -14.45
C SER A 143 -1.55 -12.26 -14.49
N ARG A 144 -2.17 -11.72 -13.43
CA ARG A 144 -3.63 -11.52 -13.36
C ARG A 144 -4.11 -10.41 -14.29
N TRP A 145 -3.25 -9.43 -14.61
CA TRP A 145 -3.63 -8.30 -15.45
C TRP A 145 -3.65 -8.70 -16.93
N ARG A 146 -4.82 -8.68 -17.56
CA ARG A 146 -5.02 -9.07 -18.97
C ARG A 146 -6.02 -8.18 -19.70
N ILE A 147 -6.05 -8.28 -21.02
CA ILE A 147 -7.11 -7.66 -21.83
C ILE A 147 -8.41 -8.47 -21.63
N ALA A 148 -9.55 -7.78 -21.65
CA ALA A 148 -10.86 -8.43 -21.63
C ALA A 148 -11.09 -9.27 -22.90
N THR A 149 -11.77 -10.40 -22.76
CA THR A 149 -12.13 -11.28 -23.88
C THR A 149 -13.64 -11.32 -24.05
N SER A 150 -14.12 -11.83 -25.20
CA SER A 150 -15.55 -11.93 -25.49
C SER A 150 -16.34 -12.80 -24.50
N THR A 151 -15.66 -13.61 -23.68
CA THR A 151 -16.28 -14.44 -22.64
C THR A 151 -16.40 -13.75 -21.28
N ASP A 152 -15.82 -12.56 -21.12
CA ASP A 152 -15.91 -11.81 -19.87
C ASP A 152 -17.26 -11.11 -19.75
N GLU A 153 -17.90 -11.31 -18.61
CA GLU A 153 -19.15 -10.67 -18.23
C GLU A 153 -19.15 -10.39 -16.72
N GLY A 154 -19.58 -9.19 -16.33
CA GLY A 154 -19.68 -8.78 -14.93
C GLY A 154 -18.88 -7.53 -14.61
N VAL A 155 -18.54 -7.36 -13.33
CA VAL A 155 -17.80 -6.20 -12.81
C VAL A 155 -16.37 -6.62 -12.50
N PHE A 156 -15.41 -5.84 -13.00
CA PHE A 156 -13.99 -6.12 -12.85
C PHE A 156 -13.26 -4.90 -12.28
N LEU A 157 -12.26 -5.17 -11.44
CA LEU A 157 -11.21 -4.19 -11.20
C LEU A 157 -10.35 -4.07 -12.46
N ALA A 158 -10.00 -2.84 -12.83
CA ALA A 158 -9.34 -2.55 -14.07
C ALA A 158 -8.30 -1.43 -13.94
N ARG A 159 -7.47 -1.34 -14.97
CA ARG A 159 -6.53 -0.26 -15.21
C ARG A 159 -6.73 0.24 -16.64
N ARG A 160 -6.69 1.55 -16.82
CA ARG A 160 -6.73 2.18 -18.16
C ARG A 160 -5.58 3.15 -18.33
N SER A 161 -5.09 3.26 -19.55
CA SER A 161 -4.06 4.23 -19.90
C SER A 161 -4.56 5.66 -19.68
N GLN A 162 -3.62 6.57 -19.41
CA GLN A 162 -3.82 8.01 -19.46
C GLN A 162 -2.69 8.66 -20.24
N GLY A 163 -2.93 9.87 -20.77
CA GLY A 163 -1.96 10.55 -21.64
C GLY A 163 -0.60 10.80 -20.99
N TYR A 164 -0.55 10.99 -19.68
CA TYR A 164 0.68 11.17 -18.90
C TYR A 164 0.55 10.52 -17.52
N GLY A 165 1.63 9.91 -17.01
CA GLY A 165 1.66 9.24 -15.71
C GLY A 165 1.38 7.74 -15.79
N GLY A 166 1.23 7.09 -14.63
CA GLY A 166 0.90 5.66 -14.54
C GLY A 166 -0.56 5.38 -14.83
N ASP A 167 -0.94 4.13 -15.09
CA ASP A 167 -2.34 3.78 -15.39
C ASP A 167 -3.31 4.23 -14.29
N LEU A 168 -4.49 4.67 -14.71
CA LEU A 168 -5.59 4.97 -13.79
C LEU A 168 -6.25 3.67 -13.37
N TRP A 169 -6.49 3.54 -12.07
CA TRP A 169 -7.28 2.46 -11.53
C TRP A 169 -8.76 2.76 -11.70
N CYS A 170 -9.55 1.75 -12.04
CA CYS A 170 -10.99 1.90 -12.23
C CYS A 170 -11.72 0.59 -11.93
N VAL A 171 -13.03 0.67 -11.77
CA VAL A 171 -13.94 -0.46 -11.81
C VAL A 171 -14.74 -0.37 -13.10
N VAL A 172 -14.87 -1.48 -13.82
CA VAL A 172 -15.54 -1.53 -15.13
C VAL A 172 -16.59 -2.62 -15.16
N ALA A 173 -17.76 -2.31 -15.70
CA ALA A 173 -18.77 -3.30 -16.06
C ALA A 173 -18.50 -3.75 -17.50
N ILE A 174 -18.37 -5.06 -17.71
CA ILE A 174 -18.10 -5.67 -19.02
C ILE A 174 -19.26 -6.58 -19.40
N ARG A 175 -19.61 -6.57 -20.69
CA ARG A 175 -20.51 -7.53 -21.30
C ARG A 175 -19.93 -7.96 -22.65
N ALA A 176 -19.77 -9.27 -22.84
CA ALA A 176 -19.18 -9.84 -24.04
C ALA A 176 -17.80 -9.23 -24.40
N GLY A 177 -16.98 -8.94 -23.37
CA GLY A 177 -15.66 -8.32 -23.53
C GLY A 177 -15.66 -6.80 -23.75
N GLU A 178 -16.81 -6.16 -23.90
CA GLU A 178 -16.91 -4.71 -24.12
C GLU A 178 -17.28 -3.96 -22.83
N SER A 179 -16.60 -2.83 -22.61
CA SER A 179 -16.87 -1.93 -21.48
C SER A 179 -18.23 -1.24 -21.63
N GLN A 180 -19.04 -1.33 -20.60
CA GLN A 180 -20.40 -0.79 -20.56
C GLN A 180 -20.51 0.45 -19.67
N ARG A 181 -19.83 0.42 -18.52
CA ARG A 181 -19.75 1.52 -17.55
C ARG A 181 -18.39 1.50 -16.89
N LEU A 182 -17.91 2.66 -16.46
CA LEU A 182 -16.63 2.82 -15.78
C LEU A 182 -16.77 3.79 -14.60
N LEU A 183 -16.11 3.44 -13.50
CA LEU A 183 -15.94 4.26 -12.31
C LEU A 183 -14.43 4.39 -12.05
N ASP A 184 -13.87 5.59 -12.20
CA ASP A 184 -12.47 5.83 -11.88
C ASP A 184 -12.23 5.81 -10.36
N LEU A 185 -11.10 5.23 -9.95
CA LEU A 185 -10.62 5.23 -8.60
C LEU A 185 -9.55 6.32 -8.40
N PRO A 186 -9.44 6.90 -7.20
CA PRO A 186 -10.25 6.59 -6.02
C PRO A 186 -11.57 7.34 -6.00
N THR A 187 -12.58 6.75 -5.37
CA THR A 187 -13.86 7.41 -5.09
C THR A 187 -13.80 8.25 -3.82
N THR A 188 -12.85 7.95 -2.92
CA THR A 188 -12.64 8.71 -1.68
C THR A 188 -11.77 9.95 -1.90
N MET A 189 -12.21 11.08 -1.35
CA MET A 189 -11.43 12.33 -1.34
C MET A 189 -10.06 12.12 -0.64
N GLY A 190 -8.97 12.48 -1.33
CA GLY A 190 -7.60 12.32 -0.81
C GLY A 190 -7.07 10.87 -0.79
N GLY A 191 -7.84 9.91 -1.31
CA GLY A 191 -7.41 8.53 -1.51
C GLY A 191 -6.41 8.39 -2.67
N ARG A 192 -5.87 7.17 -2.82
CA ARG A 192 -5.07 6.74 -3.97
C ARG A 192 -5.82 5.63 -4.69
N GLY A 193 -5.87 5.68 -6.02
CA GLY A 193 -6.58 4.66 -6.80
C GLY A 193 -6.02 3.26 -6.61
N CYS A 194 -4.70 3.13 -6.39
CA CYS A 194 -4.07 1.85 -6.09
C CYS A 194 -4.42 1.31 -4.70
N ASP A 195 -4.55 2.17 -3.68
CA ASP A 195 -4.92 1.74 -2.33
C ASP A 195 -6.34 1.14 -2.33
N GLU A 196 -7.30 1.82 -2.98
CA GLU A 196 -8.66 1.30 -3.17
C GLU A 196 -8.68 0.07 -4.09
N GLY A 197 -7.89 0.08 -5.16
CA GLY A 197 -7.76 -1.04 -6.08
C GLY A 197 -7.27 -2.32 -5.40
N TRP A 198 -6.21 -2.25 -4.59
CA TRP A 198 -5.72 -3.41 -3.83
C TRP A 198 -6.70 -3.89 -2.78
N GLN A 199 -7.44 -2.98 -2.12
CA GLN A 199 -8.49 -3.35 -1.19
C GLN A 199 -9.66 -4.06 -1.91
N LEU A 200 -10.11 -3.52 -3.04
CA LEU A 200 -11.16 -4.13 -3.88
C LEU A 200 -10.73 -5.48 -4.41
N GLN A 201 -9.49 -5.61 -4.85
CA GLN A 201 -8.93 -6.89 -5.28
C GLN A 201 -9.06 -7.93 -4.17
N ALA A 202 -8.66 -7.59 -2.94
CA ALA A 202 -8.75 -8.50 -1.81
C ALA A 202 -10.20 -8.91 -1.49
N ALA A 203 -11.14 -7.96 -1.59
CA ALA A 203 -12.57 -8.23 -1.43
C ALA A 203 -13.13 -9.16 -2.53
N ILE A 204 -12.73 -8.97 -3.79
CA ILE A 204 -13.11 -9.83 -4.93
C ILE A 204 -12.60 -11.25 -4.68
N ASP A 205 -11.32 -11.39 -4.34
CA ASP A 205 -10.67 -12.68 -4.10
C ASP A 205 -11.36 -13.44 -2.96
N ALA A 206 -11.65 -12.76 -1.85
CA ALA A 206 -12.37 -13.34 -0.73
C ALA A 206 -13.82 -13.75 -1.08
N THR A 207 -14.54 -12.90 -1.83
CA THR A 207 -15.92 -13.19 -2.23
C THR A 207 -16.03 -14.34 -3.24
N ASN A 208 -14.99 -14.56 -4.05
CA ASN A 208 -14.89 -15.67 -4.99
C ASN A 208 -14.45 -17.00 -4.33
N GLY A 209 -14.22 -17.02 -3.03
CA GLY A 209 -13.79 -18.21 -2.30
C GLY A 209 -12.32 -18.56 -2.48
N THR A 210 -11.50 -17.61 -2.97
CA THR A 210 -10.04 -17.75 -3.07
C THR A 210 -9.36 -16.53 -2.44
N PRO A 211 -9.47 -16.33 -1.11
CA PRO A 211 -8.83 -15.21 -0.43
C PRO A 211 -7.33 -15.13 -0.70
N GLN A 212 -6.78 -13.93 -0.67
CA GLN A 212 -5.33 -13.74 -0.63
C GLN A 212 -4.76 -14.29 0.68
N GLU A 213 -3.54 -14.81 0.66
CA GLU A 213 -2.89 -15.36 1.85
C GLU A 213 -1.79 -14.43 2.35
N VAL A 214 -1.86 -14.04 3.62
CA VAL A 214 -0.70 -13.46 4.33
C VAL A 214 0.18 -14.61 4.80
N SER A 215 1.42 -14.67 4.30
CA SER A 215 2.39 -15.68 4.72
C SER A 215 3.03 -15.29 6.04
N ILE A 216 3.21 -16.27 6.92
CA ILE A 216 3.72 -16.08 8.28
C ILE A 216 4.86 -17.08 8.48
N ARG A 217 6.08 -16.60 8.65
CA ARG A 217 7.26 -17.45 8.83
C ARG A 217 8.08 -17.01 10.04
N GLY A 218 8.26 -17.89 11.01
CA GLY A 218 9.17 -17.63 12.14
C GLY A 218 10.62 -17.56 11.68
N THR A 219 11.39 -16.62 12.23
CA THR A 219 12.84 -16.50 11.98
C THR A 219 13.69 -17.27 12.99
N GLY A 220 13.08 -17.71 14.10
CA GLY A 220 13.79 -18.30 15.25
C GLY A 220 14.46 -17.31 16.19
N LYS A 221 14.45 -16.01 15.87
CA LYS A 221 15.11 -14.95 16.67
C LYS A 221 14.12 -14.04 17.40
N GLY A 222 12.93 -14.54 17.70
CA GLY A 222 11.85 -13.74 18.31
C GLY A 222 11.15 -12.78 17.33
N SER A 223 11.41 -12.92 16.04
CA SER A 223 10.74 -12.19 14.95
C SER A 223 10.03 -13.15 13.99
N VAL A 224 9.16 -12.57 13.15
CA VAL A 224 8.37 -13.24 12.13
C VAL A 224 8.48 -12.45 10.83
N GLU A 225 8.69 -13.14 9.72
CA GLU A 225 8.48 -12.60 8.38
C GLU A 225 7.00 -12.68 8.02
N LEU A 226 6.37 -11.53 7.78
CA LEU A 226 5.04 -11.43 7.18
C LEU A 226 5.18 -11.12 5.69
N GLY A 227 4.55 -11.91 4.84
CA GLY A 227 4.60 -11.74 3.38
C GLY A 227 3.23 -11.49 2.76
N LEU A 228 3.17 -10.57 1.79
CA LEU A 228 1.96 -10.25 1.02
C LEU A 228 2.10 -10.70 -0.45
N PRO A 229 1.03 -11.21 -1.06
CA PRO A 229 1.03 -11.67 -2.46
C PRO A 229 0.87 -10.50 -3.45
N ALA A 230 0.35 -9.37 -2.98
CA ALA A 230 0.16 -8.13 -3.73
C ALA A 230 0.83 -6.96 -2.99
N PRO A 231 1.05 -5.81 -3.64
CA PRO A 231 1.56 -4.64 -2.94
C PRO A 231 0.58 -4.21 -1.83
N PRO A 232 1.08 -3.79 -0.66
CA PRO A 232 0.23 -3.33 0.43
C PRO A 232 -0.41 -1.98 0.08
N PRO A 233 -1.68 -1.74 0.47
CA PRO A 233 -2.19 -0.38 0.61
C PRO A 233 -1.28 0.46 1.50
N ARG A 234 -1.17 1.75 1.21
CA ARG A 234 -0.34 2.70 1.94
C ARG A 234 -0.50 2.65 3.46
N TRP A 235 -1.74 2.52 3.94
CA TRP A 235 -2.00 2.47 5.38
C TRP A 235 -1.33 1.25 6.02
N LEU A 236 -1.31 0.09 5.35
CA LEU A 236 -0.70 -1.14 5.85
C LEU A 236 0.83 -1.03 5.80
N GLN A 237 1.37 -0.50 4.71
CA GLN A 237 2.80 -0.23 4.59
C GLN A 237 3.28 0.68 5.73
N ARG A 238 2.58 1.79 5.98
CA ARG A 238 2.90 2.72 7.08
C ARG A 238 2.89 2.04 8.44
N ARG A 239 1.90 1.17 8.71
CA ARG A 239 1.87 0.40 9.96
C ARG A 239 3.10 -0.48 10.10
N TRP A 240 3.45 -1.23 9.06
CA TRP A 240 4.58 -2.15 9.09
C TRP A 240 5.92 -1.41 9.15
N ASP A 241 6.03 -0.24 8.53
CA ASP A 241 7.18 0.66 8.65
C ASP A 241 7.42 1.16 10.09
N LEU A 242 6.37 1.23 10.92
CA LEU A 242 6.45 1.64 12.33
C LEU A 242 6.89 0.52 13.27
N ILE A 243 6.86 -0.74 12.87
CA ILE A 243 7.08 -1.87 13.79
C ILE A 243 8.06 -2.91 13.26
N GLY A 244 8.42 -2.82 11.99
CA GLY A 244 9.30 -3.78 11.34
C GLY A 244 10.20 -3.16 10.30
N THR A 245 10.80 -4.02 9.51
CA THR A 245 11.72 -3.63 8.43
C THR A 245 11.36 -4.43 7.19
N ALA A 246 11.27 -3.76 6.04
CA ALA A 246 11.10 -4.44 4.76
C ALA A 246 12.34 -5.30 4.45
N VAL A 247 12.12 -6.57 4.14
CA VAL A 247 13.16 -7.55 3.81
C VAL A 247 12.88 -8.21 2.47
N HIS A 248 13.91 -8.80 1.85
CA HIS A 248 13.74 -9.54 0.62
C HIS A 248 13.15 -10.93 0.90
N GLY A 249 11.86 -11.09 0.63
CA GLY A 249 11.17 -12.36 0.75
C GLY A 249 11.48 -13.32 -0.39
N ARG A 250 11.50 -14.63 -0.08
CA ARG A 250 11.68 -15.69 -1.10
C ARG A 250 10.41 -16.02 -1.90
N SER A 251 9.24 -15.83 -1.30
CA SER A 251 7.97 -16.39 -1.78
C SER A 251 6.81 -15.40 -1.81
N SER A 252 7.05 -14.14 -1.43
CA SER A 252 6.03 -13.10 -1.39
C SER A 252 6.53 -11.86 -2.13
N LEU A 253 5.59 -11.07 -2.64
CA LEU A 253 5.93 -9.87 -3.41
C LEU A 253 6.53 -8.77 -2.51
N VAL A 254 6.05 -8.70 -1.27
CA VAL A 254 6.52 -7.80 -0.23
C VAL A 254 6.64 -8.59 1.06
N THR A 255 7.73 -8.41 1.80
CA THR A 255 7.97 -9.10 3.07
C THR A 255 8.50 -8.13 4.10
N TYR A 256 8.01 -8.25 5.34
CA TYR A 256 8.45 -7.47 6.48
C TYR A 256 8.87 -8.41 7.60
N GLU A 257 10.01 -8.13 8.22
CA GLU A 257 10.37 -8.74 9.49
C GLU A 257 9.85 -7.86 10.63
N ILE A 258 9.02 -8.46 11.50
CA ILE A 258 8.34 -7.79 12.62
C ILE A 258 8.54 -8.64 13.88
N SER A 259 8.53 -8.00 15.06
CA SER A 259 8.57 -8.73 16.33
C SER A 259 7.39 -9.73 16.44
N SER A 260 7.61 -10.90 17.04
CA SER A 260 6.53 -11.88 17.22
C SER A 260 5.35 -11.32 18.04
N ARG A 261 5.60 -10.32 18.89
CA ARG A 261 4.59 -9.66 19.70
C ARG A 261 3.65 -8.82 18.84
N ASP A 262 4.20 -8.00 17.95
CA ASP A 262 3.41 -7.09 17.11
C ASP A 262 2.76 -7.81 15.93
N ALA A 263 3.40 -8.86 15.40
CA ALA A 263 2.93 -9.60 14.22
C ALA A 263 1.52 -10.17 14.39
N ARG A 264 1.13 -10.57 15.61
CA ARG A 264 -0.21 -11.13 15.88
C ARG A 264 -1.33 -10.13 15.55
N ASP A 265 -1.19 -8.90 16.04
CA ASP A 265 -2.20 -7.86 15.87
C ASP A 265 -2.28 -7.42 14.40
N GLU A 266 -1.14 -7.35 13.73
CA GLU A 266 -1.10 -7.00 12.30
C GLU A 266 -1.72 -8.07 11.40
N VAL A 267 -1.45 -9.36 11.68
CA VAL A 267 -2.11 -10.46 10.95
C VAL A 267 -3.63 -10.40 11.15
N ALA A 268 -4.09 -10.18 12.37
CA ALA A 268 -5.52 -10.04 12.65
C ALA A 268 -6.14 -8.87 11.86
N LEU A 269 -5.43 -7.74 11.79
CA LEU A 269 -5.88 -6.54 11.08
C LEU A 269 -5.90 -6.75 9.56
N VAL A 270 -4.93 -7.47 9.00
CA VAL A 270 -4.93 -7.83 7.57
C VAL A 270 -6.07 -8.81 7.24
N CYS A 271 -6.35 -9.79 8.11
CA CYS A 271 -7.53 -10.65 7.98
C CYS A 271 -8.84 -9.84 8.07
N GLU A 272 -8.91 -8.82 8.92
CA GLU A 272 -10.12 -8.00 9.12
C GLU A 272 -10.37 -7.05 7.94
N LEU A 273 -9.36 -6.27 7.54
CA LEU A 273 -9.51 -5.15 6.60
C LEU A 273 -9.23 -5.51 5.14
N LEU A 274 -8.55 -6.64 4.90
CA LEU A 274 -8.26 -7.16 3.56
C LEU A 274 -8.79 -8.59 3.37
N TRP A 275 -9.54 -9.14 4.32
CA TRP A 275 -10.19 -10.45 4.20
C TRP A 275 -9.24 -11.57 3.77
N MET A 276 -7.98 -11.49 4.20
CA MET A 276 -6.95 -12.46 3.85
C MET A 276 -6.96 -13.66 4.79
N ASP A 277 -6.57 -14.82 4.26
CA ASP A 277 -6.30 -16.02 5.02
C ASP A 277 -4.86 -16.08 5.53
N ARG A 278 -4.66 -16.85 6.59
CA ARG A 278 -3.34 -17.04 7.22
C ARG A 278 -2.66 -18.26 6.63
N GLN A 279 -1.45 -18.07 6.12
CA GLN A 279 -0.60 -19.18 5.67
C GLN A 279 0.65 -19.28 6.53
N VAL A 280 0.69 -20.25 7.43
CA VAL A 280 1.89 -20.51 8.26
C VAL A 280 2.89 -21.34 7.46
N LEU A 281 4.07 -20.79 7.25
CA LEU A 281 5.17 -21.45 6.54
C LEU A 281 6.16 -22.07 7.52
N PRO A 282 6.92 -23.10 7.10
CA PRO A 282 7.99 -23.68 7.91
C PRO A 282 8.99 -22.60 8.34
N GLN A 283 9.41 -22.68 9.60
CA GLN A 283 10.39 -21.77 10.19
C GLN A 283 11.71 -21.78 9.40
N LEU A 284 12.38 -20.64 9.31
CA LEU A 284 13.74 -20.59 8.78
C LEU A 284 14.66 -21.41 9.68
N ARG A 285 15.40 -22.36 9.10
CA ARG A 285 16.48 -23.04 9.81
C ARG A 285 17.59 -22.03 10.09
N SER A 286 18.10 -22.00 11.30
CA SER A 286 19.29 -21.23 11.66
C SER A 286 20.46 -21.70 10.80
N GLU A 287 21.19 -20.77 10.19
CA GLU A 287 22.37 -21.07 9.36
C GLU A 287 23.48 -21.83 10.12
N GLU A 288 23.39 -21.93 11.45
CA GLU A 288 24.30 -22.74 12.28
C GLU A 288 24.14 -24.27 12.10
N GLU A 289 23.01 -24.77 11.56
CA GLU A 289 22.83 -26.22 11.31
C GLU A 289 23.31 -26.66 9.91
N ALA A 290 23.71 -25.74 9.04
CA ALA A 290 24.14 -26.05 7.66
C ALA A 290 25.67 -26.23 7.52
N SER A 291 26.43 -26.11 8.61
CA SER A 291 27.89 -26.32 8.65
C SER A 291 28.35 -27.35 9.70
N SER A 292 27.46 -28.25 10.15
CA SER A 292 27.85 -29.44 10.91
C SER A 292 27.76 -30.70 10.07
#